data_AF-A0A075G2S6-F1
#
_entry.id   AF-A0A075G2S6-F1
#
_cell.length_a   1.000
_cell.length_b   1.000
_cell.length_c   1.000
_cell.angle_alpha   90.00
_cell.angle_beta   90.00
_cell.angle_gamma   90.00
#
_symmetry.space_group_name_H-M   'P 1'
#
loop_
_entity.id
_entity.type
_entity.pdbx_description
1 polymer ?
#
loop_
_entity_poly.entity_id
_entity_poly.type
_entity_poly.pdbx_seq_one_letter_code
_entity_poly.pdbx_strand_id
1 'polypeptide(L)'
;MAKGRLRFVGHYTDSGKQIRESALDSNALEMFWFIDRNTAYGGRAALGPLFSAILNISGKNIQKKIVKDSCELGCKSPKAVFFRSASLLTNSKKIRISG
;
A
#
# COMPACT_ATOMS: atom_id res chain seq x y z
N MET A 1 -0.13 16.55 7.73
CA MET A 1 0.40 15.59 6.74
C MET A 1 1.28 16.34 5.75
N ALA A 2 2.51 15.91 5.50
CA ALA A 2 3.41 16.56 4.54
C ALA A 2 2.97 16.24 3.10
N LYS A 3 2.70 17.28 2.30
CA LYS A 3 2.27 17.17 0.90
C LYS A 3 3.34 16.39 0.10
N GLY A 4 2.96 15.25 -0.48
CA GLY A 4 3.83 14.45 -1.36
C GLY A 4 4.62 13.31 -0.70
N ARG A 5 4.33 12.92 0.55
CA ARG A 5 4.93 11.73 1.19
C ARG A 5 3.88 10.65 1.45
N LEU A 6 4.16 9.41 1.02
CA LEU A 6 3.39 8.23 1.41
C LEU A 6 3.82 7.82 2.83
N ARG A 7 2.85 7.64 3.74
CA ARG A 7 3.09 7.16 5.11
C ARG A 7 2.74 5.68 5.18
N PHE A 8 3.70 4.86 5.59
CA PHE A 8 3.47 3.46 5.91
C PHE A 8 3.11 3.33 7.39
N VAL A 9 2.06 2.56 7.69
CA VAL A 9 1.57 2.34 9.06
C VAL A 9 1.32 0.85 9.23
N GLY A 10 1.94 0.24 10.25
CA GLY A 10 1.71 -1.17 10.58
C GLY A 10 0.42 -1.36 11.37
N HIS A 11 -0.32 -2.44 11.09
CA HIS A 11 -1.62 -2.73 11.71
C HIS A 11 -1.56 -2.81 13.25
N TYR A 12 -0.41 -3.18 13.82
CA TYR A 12 -0.25 -3.35 15.28
C TYR A 12 0.25 -2.09 16.00
N THR A 13 0.59 -1.03 15.27
CA THR A 13 0.95 0.27 15.87
C THR A 13 -0.30 0.98 16.39
N ASP A 14 -0.18 1.88 17.37
CA ASP A 14 -1.34 2.61 17.90
C ASP A 14 -2.06 3.42 16.81
N SER A 15 -1.29 4.06 15.91
CA SER A 15 -1.86 4.71 14.71
C SER A 15 -2.57 3.71 13.79
N GLY A 16 -2.05 2.50 13.64
CA GLY A 16 -2.66 1.45 12.81
C GLY A 16 -3.96 0.92 13.40
N LYS A 17 -4.00 0.70 14.72
CA LYS A 17 -5.22 0.32 15.45
C LYS A 17 -6.29 1.39 15.33
N GLN A 18 -5.93 2.66 15.50
CA GLN A 18 -6.86 3.77 15.36
C GLN A 18 -7.44 3.85 13.94
N ILE A 19 -6.60 3.77 12.91
CA ILE A 19 -7.05 3.77 11.50
C ILE A 19 -8.00 2.60 11.24
N ARG A 20 -7.67 1.41 11.77
CA ARG A 20 -8.51 0.22 11.66
C ARG A 20 -9.89 0.45 12.27
N GLU A 21 -9.94 0.98 13.49
CA GLU A 21 -11.19 1.17 14.23
C GLU A 21 -12.03 2.33 13.67
N SER A 22 -11.40 3.35 13.09
CA SER A 22 -12.10 4.55 12.61
C SER A 22 -12.51 4.50 11.14
N ALA A 23 -11.73 3.82 10.29
CA ALA A 23 -11.85 3.93 8.83
C ALA A 23 -12.04 2.59 8.10
N LEU A 24 -11.77 1.46 8.78
CA LEU A 24 -11.84 0.14 8.17
C LEU A 24 -12.90 -0.72 8.88
N ASP A 25 -13.38 -1.74 8.18
CA ASP A 25 -14.33 -2.70 8.73
C ASP A 25 -13.62 -3.98 9.23
N SER A 26 -14.40 -5.01 9.56
CA SER A 26 -13.88 -6.29 10.08
C SER A 26 -12.81 -6.95 9.20
N ASN A 27 -12.73 -6.61 7.90
CA ASN A 27 -11.75 -7.17 6.97
C ASN A 27 -10.40 -6.41 6.97
N ALA A 28 -10.21 -5.47 7.89
CA ALA A 28 -9.03 -4.61 7.93
C ALA A 28 -7.69 -5.38 7.96
N LEU A 29 -7.65 -6.56 8.59
CA LEU A 29 -6.44 -7.36 8.74
C LEU A 29 -6.21 -8.34 7.58
N GLU A 30 -7.20 -8.55 6.72
CA GLU A 30 -7.13 -9.55 5.64
C GLU A 30 -6.35 -9.09 4.41
N MET A 31 -6.10 -7.79 4.30
CA MET A 31 -5.43 -7.17 3.16
C MET A 31 -4.70 -5.89 3.56
N PHE A 32 -3.82 -5.42 2.69
CA PHE A 32 -3.25 -4.09 2.83
C PHE A 32 -4.26 -3.03 2.36
N TRP A 33 -4.11 -1.81 2.85
CA TRP A 33 -4.99 -0.69 2.52
C TRP A 33 -4.18 0.52 2.03
N PHE A 34 -4.68 1.13 0.95
CA PHE A 34 -4.30 2.48 0.54
C PHE A 34 -5.47 3.41 0.87
N ILE A 35 -5.22 4.40 1.72
CA ILE A 35 -6.25 5.31 2.21
C ILE A 35 -5.93 6.71 1.70
N ASP A 36 -6.87 7.29 0.96
CA ASP A 36 -6.85 8.71 0.62
C ASP A 36 -7.88 9.49 1.45
N ARG A 37 -8.18 10.73 1.06
CA ARG A 37 -9.10 11.60 1.82
C ARG A 37 -10.53 11.10 1.86
N ASN A 38 -10.94 10.33 0.86
CA ASN A 38 -12.35 10.03 0.59
C ASN A 38 -12.62 8.52 0.60
N THR A 39 -11.60 7.69 0.39
CA THR A 39 -11.76 6.26 0.16
C THR A 39 -10.60 5.46 0.75
N ALA A 40 -10.93 4.38 1.46
CA ALA A 40 -10.02 3.29 1.77
C ALA A 40 -10.13 2.21 0.69
N TYR A 41 -9.05 1.97 -0.04
CA TYR A 41 -8.92 0.92 -1.03
C TYR A 41 -8.17 -0.26 -0.40
N GLY A 42 -8.71 -1.47 -0.47
CA GLY A 42 -8.13 -2.68 0.10
C GLY A 42 -7.72 -3.68 -0.98
N GLY A 43 -6.55 -4.30 -0.81
CA GLY A 43 -6.03 -5.36 -1.70
C GLY A 43 -5.85 -4.86 -3.14
N ARG A 44 -6.38 -5.60 -4.12
CA ARG A 44 -6.21 -5.25 -5.55
C ARG A 44 -6.74 -3.86 -5.90
N ALA A 45 -7.82 -3.41 -5.24
CA ALA A 45 -8.40 -2.10 -5.48
C ALA A 45 -7.45 -0.94 -5.13
N ALA A 46 -6.47 -1.19 -4.25
CA ALA A 46 -5.48 -0.23 -3.80
C ALA A 46 -4.30 -0.05 -4.76
N LEU A 47 -4.03 -1.03 -5.63
CA LEU A 47 -2.87 -1.01 -6.53
C LEU A 47 -2.92 0.18 -7.49
N GLY A 48 -4.04 0.40 -8.16
CA GLY A 48 -4.21 1.53 -9.09
C GLY A 48 -3.97 2.88 -8.41
N PRO A 49 -4.69 3.22 -7.33
CA PRO A 49 -4.46 4.43 -6.55
C PRO A 49 -3.04 4.58 -6.02
N LEU A 50 -2.43 3.50 -5.53
CA LEU A 50 -1.05 3.51 -5.02
C LEU A 50 -0.05 3.84 -6.14
N PHE A 51 -0.11 3.16 -7.29
CA PHE A 51 0.78 3.45 -8.41
C PHE A 51 0.55 4.86 -8.96
N SER A 52 -0.71 5.30 -9.05
CA SER A 52 -1.04 6.67 -9.41
C SER A 52 -0.39 7.67 -8.44
N ALA A 53 -0.48 7.44 -7.13
CA ALA A 53 0.15 8.29 -6.14
C ALA A 53 1.68 8.32 -6.27
N ILE A 54 2.34 7.16 -6.47
CA ILE A 54 3.79 7.07 -6.68
C ILE A 54 4.23 7.84 -7.93
N LEU A 55 3.52 7.66 -9.05
CA LEU A 55 3.84 8.33 -10.32
C LEU A 55 3.55 9.83 -10.25
N ASN A 56 2.49 10.25 -9.57
CA ASN A 56 2.16 11.67 -9.37
C ASN A 56 3.12 12.38 -8.40
N ILE A 57 3.74 11.67 -7.45
CA ILE A 57 4.85 12.20 -6.65
C ILE A 57 6.08 12.48 -7.54
N SER A 58 6.25 11.70 -8.62
CA SER A 58 7.36 11.82 -9.57
C SER A 58 7.34 13.06 -10.46
N GLY A 59 6.23 13.79 -10.56
CA GLY A 59 6.12 15.03 -11.34
C GLY A 59 6.97 16.18 -10.79
N LYS A 60 7.47 16.07 -9.54
CA LYS A 60 8.45 17.00 -8.96
C LYS A 60 9.82 16.32 -8.89
N ASN A 61 10.62 16.45 -9.95
CA ASN A 61 12.06 16.13 -10.00
C ASN A 61 12.49 14.88 -9.21
N ILE A 62 12.00 13.70 -9.60
CA ILE A 62 12.69 12.46 -9.20
C ILE A 62 13.91 12.31 -10.10
N GLN A 63 15.07 12.70 -9.58
CA GLN A 63 16.32 12.10 -10.05
C GLN A 63 16.15 10.59 -9.88
N LYS A 64 15.88 9.89 -10.98
CA LYS A 64 15.81 8.43 -11.01
C LYS A 64 17.20 7.90 -10.67
N LYS A 65 17.53 7.78 -9.38
CA LYS A 65 18.46 6.75 -8.92
C LYS A 65 17.72 5.44 -9.13
N ILE A 66 17.82 4.90 -10.34
CA ILE A 66 17.60 3.48 -10.57
C ILE A 66 18.69 2.83 -9.72
N VAL A 67 18.33 2.43 -8.49
CA VAL A 67 19.15 1.50 -7.73
C VAL A 67 19.09 0.23 -8.53
N LYS A 68 20.11 0.04 -9.36
CA LYS A 68 20.40 -1.20 -10.06
C LYS A 68 20.98 -2.14 -9.02
N ASP A 69 20.17 -2.50 -8.02
CA ASP A 69 20.47 -3.64 -7.16
C ASP A 69 20.29 -4.86 -8.05
N SER A 70 21.38 -5.28 -8.69
CA SER A 70 21.54 -6.66 -9.10
C SER A 70 21.25 -7.53 -7.88
N CYS A 71 20.20 -8.36 -7.91
CA CYS A 71 19.97 -9.40 -6.89
C CYS A 71 21.17 -10.35 -6.94
N GLU A 72 22.22 -10.07 -6.18
CA GLU A 72 23.41 -10.92 -6.02
C GLU A 72 23.36 -11.68 -4.69
N LEU A 73 22.15 -11.93 -4.17
CA LEU A 73 21.93 -12.67 -2.93
C LEU A 73 20.79 -13.66 -3.14
N GLY A 74 21.14 -14.93 -3.33
CA GLY A 74 20.28 -16.13 -3.20
C GLY A 74 18.77 -15.87 -3.14
N CYS A 75 18.19 -15.40 -4.26
CA CYS A 75 16.78 -15.04 -4.35
C CYS A 75 15.97 -16.36 -4.16
N LYS A 76 15.31 -16.55 -2.99
CA LYS A 76 14.34 -17.65 -2.77
C LYS A 76 13.36 -17.67 -3.95
N SER A 77 13.02 -18.88 -4.43
CA SER A 77 12.21 -19.12 -5.63
C SER A 77 11.19 -18.00 -5.92
N PRO A 78 11.10 -17.47 -7.15
CA PRO A 78 10.09 -16.48 -7.53
C PRO A 78 8.65 -16.85 -7.08
N LYS A 79 8.35 -18.15 -6.96
CA LYS A 79 7.08 -18.65 -6.40
C LYS A 79 6.85 -18.25 -4.94
N ALA A 80 7.88 -18.24 -4.11
CA ALA A 80 7.78 -17.84 -2.70
C ALA A 80 7.53 -16.34 -2.53
N VAL A 81 8.10 -15.52 -3.41
CA VAL A 81 7.81 -14.08 -3.47
C VAL A 81 6.37 -13.85 -3.95
N PHE A 82 5.94 -14.56 -5.01
CA PHE A 82 4.56 -14.49 -5.49
C PHE A 82 3.53 -14.95 -4.44
N PHE A 83 3.80 -16.03 -3.70
CA PHE A 83 2.89 -16.52 -2.67
C PHE A 83 2.74 -15.50 -1.52
N ARG A 84 3.83 -14.84 -1.12
CA ARG A 84 3.79 -13.79 -0.09
C ARG A 84 3.07 -12.52 -0.58
N SER A 85 3.22 -12.20 -1.86
CA SER A 85 2.58 -11.05 -2.51
C SER A 85 1.17 -11.35 -3.03
N ALA A 86 0.72 -12.61 -3.01
CA ALA A 86 -0.60 -12.99 -3.50
C ALA A 86 -1.71 -12.27 -2.73
N SER A 87 -1.51 -12.03 -1.43
CA SER A 87 -2.38 -11.21 -0.57
C SER A 87 -2.66 -9.80 -1.12
N LEU A 88 -1.76 -9.25 -1.96
CA LEU A 88 -1.92 -7.95 -2.59
C LEU A 88 -2.88 -8.01 -3.81
N LEU A 89 -2.97 -9.17 -4.46
CA LEU A 89 -3.78 -9.42 -5.65
C LEU A 89 -5.12 -10.08 -5.32
N THR A 90 -5.14 -10.86 -4.23
CA THR A 90 -6.34 -11.48 -3.65
C THR A 90 -7.06 -10.47 -2.77
N ASN A 91 -8.39 -10.58 -2.71
CA ASN A 91 -9.26 -9.65 -2.01
C ASN A 91 -9.24 -8.22 -2.59
N SER A 92 -10.41 -7.59 -2.62
CA SER A 92 -10.59 -6.28 -3.24
C SER A 92 -11.74 -5.59 -2.56
N LYS A 93 -11.47 -4.46 -1.90
CA LYS A 93 -12.50 -3.70 -1.20
C LYS A 93 -12.33 -2.21 -1.41
N LYS A 94 -13.44 -1.48 -1.37
CA LYS A 94 -13.48 -0.01 -1.39
C LYS A 94 -14.47 0.45 -0.33
N ILE A 95 -14.00 1.22 0.63
CA ILE A 95 -14.83 1.83 1.68
C ILE A 95 -14.79 3.32 1.43
N ARG A 96 -15.96 3.93 1.23
CA ARG A 96 -16.05 5.40 1.18
C ARG A 96 -15.94 5.92 2.61
N ILE A 97 -14.92 6.71 2.87
CA ILE A 97 -14.77 7.46 4.11
C ILE A 97 -15.58 8.73 3.88
N SER A 98 -16.86 8.67 4.22
CA SER A 98 -17.71 9.87 4.27
C SER A 98 -17.18 10.73 5.41
N GLY A 99 -16.69 11.93 5.08
CA GLY A 99 -16.34 12.95 6.05
C GLY A 99 -17.58 13.60 6.65
#